data_AF-A0A7S2RSQ5-F1
#
_entry.id   AF-A0A7S2RSQ5-F1
#
_cell.length_a   1.000
_cell.length_b   1.000
_cell.length_c   1.000
_cell.angle_alpha   90.00
_cell.angle_beta   90.00
_cell.angle_gamma   90.00
#
_symmetry.space_group_name_H-M   'P 1'
#
loop_
_entity.id
_entity.type
_entity.pdbx_description
1 polymer ?
#
loop_
_entity_poly.entity_id
_entity_poly.type
_entity_poly.pdbx_seq_one_letter_code
_entity_poly.pdbx_strand_id
1 'polypeptide(L)'
;GNSHGFKVVSESTYEFMKIGLEPCEKYATKCNEGKSALNDEACKTALLACNGAELIPYVLTGLNPYDMRIKCENPPLCYDFSRLGSWMNEDSTKTALHVSKKSDSWESCNFEVNWNFHGDWMKDFSGYVGDLLDAGIPVLIYA
;
A
#
# COMPACT_ATOMS: atom_id res chain seq x y z
N GLY A 1 -22.05 -1.76 10.07
CA GLY A 1 -21.12 -0.72 10.52
C GLY A 1 -19.90 -1.42 11.08
N ASN A 2 -18.71 -0.85 10.95
CA ASN A 2 -17.51 -1.47 11.53
C ASN A 2 -17.51 -1.36 13.07
N SER A 3 -16.48 -1.89 13.72
CA SER A 3 -16.25 -1.82 15.17
C SER A 3 -16.25 -0.40 15.75
N HIS A 4 -16.13 0.62 14.90
CA HIS A 4 -16.11 2.04 15.25
C HIS A 4 -17.42 2.77 14.89
N GLY A 5 -18.46 2.04 14.46
CA GLY A 5 -19.78 2.59 14.14
C GLY A 5 -19.88 3.28 12.78
N PHE A 6 -18.81 3.28 11.97
CA PHE A 6 -18.84 3.89 10.64
C PHE A 6 -19.49 2.95 9.62
N LYS A 7 -20.36 3.52 8.77
CA LYS A 7 -20.84 2.88 7.53
C LYS A 7 -20.10 3.55 6.37
N VAL A 8 -19.10 2.85 5.87
CA VAL A 8 -18.13 3.39 4.89
C VAL A 8 -18.58 3.13 3.46
N VAL A 9 -19.01 1.90 3.19
CA VAL A 9 -19.49 1.45 1.88
C VAL A 9 -20.98 1.10 1.95
N SER A 10 -21.66 1.10 0.79
CA SER A 10 -23.05 0.63 0.71
C SER A 10 -23.14 -0.89 0.90
N GLU A 11 -24.34 -1.39 1.19
CA GLU A 11 -24.59 -2.83 1.28
C GLU A 11 -24.25 -3.57 -0.02
N SER A 12 -24.60 -2.98 -1.17
CA SER A 12 -24.29 -3.57 -2.48
C SER A 12 -22.79 -3.64 -2.75
N THR A 13 -22.05 -2.61 -2.33
CA THR A 13 -20.58 -2.63 -2.40
C THR A 13 -19.98 -3.65 -1.46
N TYR A 14 -20.50 -3.77 -0.24
CA TYR A 14 -20.06 -4.78 0.72
C TYR A 14 -20.24 -6.21 0.19
N GLU A 15 -21.39 -6.54 -0.41
CA GLU A 15 -21.61 -7.85 -1.02
C GLU A 15 -20.70 -8.10 -2.23
N PHE A 16 -20.39 -7.06 -3.02
CA PHE A 16 -19.38 -7.15 -4.07
C PHE A 16 -17.99 -7.48 -3.52
N MET A 17 -17.55 -6.79 -2.47
CA MET A 17 -16.26 -7.04 -1.81
C MET A 17 -16.19 -8.48 -1.31
N LYS A 18 -17.23 -8.97 -0.61
CA LYS A 18 -17.30 -10.37 -0.15
C LYS A 18 -17.13 -11.39 -1.27
N ILE A 19 -17.73 -11.16 -2.44
CA ILE A 19 -17.58 -12.04 -3.60
C ILE A 19 -16.15 -11.94 -4.17
N GLY A 20 -15.58 -10.73 -4.18
CA GLY A 20 -14.22 -10.46 -4.66
C GLY A 20 -13.11 -11.03 -3.77
N LEU A 21 -13.40 -11.37 -2.52
CA LEU A 21 -12.43 -11.96 -1.60
C LEU A 21 -11.92 -13.33 -2.08
N GLU A 22 -12.78 -14.21 -2.56
CA GLU A 22 -12.39 -15.57 -3.02
C GLU A 22 -11.31 -15.54 -4.12
N PRO A 23 -11.49 -14.81 -5.26
CA PRO A 23 -10.43 -14.74 -6.26
C PRO A 23 -9.17 -14.04 -5.74
N CYS A 24 -9.29 -13.04 -4.88
CA CYS A 24 -8.14 -12.39 -4.23
C CYS A 24 -7.29 -13.42 -3.46
N GLU A 25 -7.89 -14.15 -2.53
CA GLU A 25 -7.21 -15.15 -1.69
C GLU A 25 -6.63 -16.30 -2.53
N LYS A 26 -7.35 -16.73 -3.58
CA LYS A 26 -6.88 -17.78 -4.48
C LYS A 26 -5.60 -17.39 -5.22
N TYR A 27 -5.56 -16.19 -5.81
CA TYR A 27 -4.35 -15.73 -6.50
C TYR A 27 -3.22 -15.41 -5.51
N ALA A 28 -3.53 -14.87 -4.32
CA ALA A 28 -2.54 -14.63 -3.27
C ALA A 28 -1.91 -15.95 -2.79
N THR A 29 -2.71 -17.01 -2.63
CA THR A 29 -2.20 -18.35 -2.32
C THR A 29 -1.29 -18.82 -3.46
N LYS A 30 -1.75 -18.72 -4.70
CA LYS A 30 -0.96 -19.14 -5.86
C LYS A 30 0.36 -18.38 -6.01
N CYS A 31 0.40 -17.09 -5.68
CA CYS A 31 1.61 -16.29 -5.63
C CYS A 31 2.69 -16.91 -4.73
N ASN A 32 2.27 -17.55 -3.62
CA ASN A 32 3.15 -18.02 -2.56
C ASN A 32 3.42 -19.54 -2.57
N GLU A 33 2.79 -20.30 -3.48
CA GLU A 33 3.00 -21.76 -3.61
C GLU A 33 4.37 -22.17 -4.16
N GLY A 34 5.16 -21.24 -4.70
CA GLY A 34 6.43 -21.56 -5.35
C GLY A 34 7.12 -20.35 -5.98
N LYS A 35 8.17 -20.62 -6.76
CA LYS A 35 9.03 -19.61 -7.38
C LYS A 35 9.08 -19.70 -8.92
N SER A 36 7.99 -20.17 -9.54
CA SER A 36 7.89 -20.26 -10.99
C SER A 36 7.36 -18.96 -11.59
N ALA A 37 7.57 -18.76 -12.90
CA ALA A 37 6.97 -17.62 -13.62
C ALA A 37 5.44 -17.57 -13.50
N LEU A 38 4.78 -18.73 -13.32
CA LEU A 38 3.35 -18.80 -13.06
C LEU A 38 2.98 -18.26 -11.67
N ASN A 39 3.84 -18.45 -10.67
CA ASN A 39 3.65 -17.88 -9.33
C ASN A 39 3.87 -16.35 -9.38
N ASP A 40 4.92 -15.89 -10.05
CA ASP A 40 5.20 -14.45 -10.20
C ASP A 40 4.05 -13.70 -10.89
N GLU A 41 3.46 -14.29 -11.93
CA GLU A 41 2.30 -13.69 -12.59
C GLU A 41 1.03 -13.77 -11.73
N ALA A 42 0.89 -14.83 -10.92
CA ALA A 42 -0.16 -14.91 -9.92
C ALA A 42 -0.03 -13.80 -8.86
N CYS A 43 1.18 -13.38 -8.48
CA CYS A 43 1.38 -12.25 -7.56
C CYS A 43 0.82 -10.93 -8.12
N LYS A 44 1.10 -10.62 -9.38
CA LYS A 44 0.54 -9.42 -10.03
C LYS A 44 -0.98 -9.51 -10.19
N THR A 45 -1.47 -10.69 -10.57
CA THR A 45 -2.92 -10.94 -10.71
C THR A 45 -3.62 -10.81 -9.36
N ALA A 46 -3.00 -11.31 -8.29
CA ALA A 46 -3.48 -11.17 -6.93
C ALA A 46 -3.56 -9.71 -6.52
N LEU A 47 -2.55 -8.89 -6.81
CA LEU A 47 -2.56 -7.46 -6.50
C LEU A 47 -3.76 -6.78 -7.16
N LEU A 48 -4.00 -7.06 -8.44
CA LEU A 48 -5.13 -6.48 -9.18
C LEU A 48 -6.48 -6.97 -8.64
N ALA A 49 -6.62 -8.27 -8.36
CA ALA A 49 -7.85 -8.85 -7.83
C ALA A 49 -8.17 -8.29 -6.44
N CYS A 50 -7.19 -8.32 -5.53
CA CYS A 50 -7.33 -7.84 -4.16
C CYS A 50 -7.57 -6.33 -4.11
N ASN A 51 -6.77 -5.52 -4.80
CA ASN A 51 -7.01 -4.07 -4.80
C ASN A 51 -8.33 -3.72 -5.49
N GLY A 52 -8.67 -4.40 -6.59
CA GLY A 52 -9.93 -4.19 -7.31
C GLY A 52 -11.17 -4.50 -6.48
N ALA A 53 -11.12 -5.57 -5.69
CA ALA A 53 -12.21 -5.99 -4.82
C ALA A 53 -12.25 -5.23 -3.49
N GLU A 54 -11.11 -5.07 -2.82
CA GLU A 54 -11.09 -4.65 -1.41
C GLU A 54 -10.68 -3.19 -1.19
N LEU A 55 -9.78 -2.67 -2.03
CA LEU A 55 -9.23 -1.31 -1.83
C LEU A 55 -9.99 -0.26 -2.64
N ILE A 56 -10.19 -0.50 -3.94
CA ILE A 56 -10.81 0.45 -4.86
C ILE A 56 -12.22 0.86 -4.40
N PRO A 57 -13.10 -0.05 -3.94
CA PRO A 57 -14.43 0.37 -3.50
C PRO A 57 -14.39 1.33 -2.31
N TYR A 58 -13.43 1.18 -1.40
CA TYR A 58 -13.20 2.13 -0.32
C TYR A 58 -12.74 3.49 -0.86
N VAL A 59 -11.72 3.49 -1.74
CA VAL A 59 -11.17 4.71 -2.33
C VAL A 59 -12.25 5.52 -3.07
N LEU A 60 -13.18 4.84 -3.76
CA LEU A 60 -14.30 5.47 -4.47
C LEU A 60 -15.32 6.17 -3.55
N THR A 61 -15.28 5.93 -2.23
CA THR A 61 -16.11 6.68 -1.27
C THR A 61 -15.57 8.09 -1.00
N GLY A 62 -14.34 8.37 -1.45
CA GLY A 62 -13.61 9.62 -1.21
C GLY A 62 -13.13 9.80 0.24
N LEU A 63 -13.26 8.78 1.07
CA LEU A 63 -12.67 8.76 2.41
C LEU A 63 -11.15 8.53 2.33
N ASN A 64 -10.43 9.06 3.31
CA ASN A 64 -8.99 8.90 3.38
C ASN A 64 -8.64 7.45 3.78
N PRO A 65 -7.83 6.70 3.01
CA PRO A 65 -7.45 5.32 3.33
C PRO A 65 -6.53 5.22 4.56
N TYR A 66 -5.93 6.32 5.00
CA TYR A 66 -5.08 6.40 6.18
C TYR A 66 -5.84 6.86 7.44
N ASP A 67 -6.97 7.54 7.27
CA ASP A 67 -7.86 7.93 8.37
C ASP A 67 -9.31 7.95 7.89
N MET A 68 -10.04 6.89 8.23
CA MET A 68 -11.41 6.70 7.75
C MET A 68 -12.44 7.72 8.28
N ARG A 69 -12.05 8.60 9.20
CA ARG A 69 -12.92 9.64 9.78
C ARG A 69 -13.01 10.87 8.89
N ILE A 70 -12.08 11.04 7.95
CA ILE A 70 -11.95 12.25 7.12
C ILE A 70 -11.99 11.92 5.62
N LYS A 71 -12.23 12.95 4.80
CA LYS A 71 -12.15 12.84 3.34
C LYS A 71 -10.70 12.93 2.85
N CYS A 72 -10.42 12.30 1.71
CA CYS A 72 -9.13 12.44 1.03
C CYS A 72 -9.09 13.77 0.26
N GLU A 73 -8.61 14.83 0.90
CA GLU A 73 -8.60 16.17 0.30
C GLU A 73 -7.41 16.42 -0.65
N ASN A 74 -6.32 15.66 -0.50
CA ASN A 74 -5.06 15.85 -1.23
C ASN A 74 -4.57 14.55 -1.90
N PRO A 75 -5.28 14.00 -2.90
CA PRO A 75 -4.84 12.78 -3.59
C PRO A 75 -3.47 12.99 -4.29
N PRO A 76 -2.64 11.94 -4.41
CA PRO A 76 -2.91 10.55 -4.05
C PRO A 76 -2.61 10.18 -2.58
N LEU A 77 -1.91 11.04 -1.83
CA LEU A 77 -1.47 10.74 -0.45
C LEU A 77 -2.47 11.17 0.63
N CYS A 78 -3.57 11.83 0.24
CA CYS A 78 -4.66 12.32 1.09
C CYS A 78 -4.30 13.32 2.19
N TYR A 79 -3.03 13.72 2.29
CA TYR A 79 -2.52 14.77 3.16
C TYR A 79 -1.65 15.76 2.37
N ASP A 80 -1.61 17.01 2.81
CA ASP A 80 -0.80 18.04 2.18
C ASP A 80 0.67 17.91 2.59
N PHE A 81 1.51 17.49 1.64
CA PHE A 81 2.97 17.44 1.77
C PHE A 81 3.69 18.58 1.04
N SER A 82 2.96 19.57 0.52
CA SER A 82 3.53 20.65 -0.30
C SER A 82 4.63 21.41 0.43
N ARG A 83 4.42 21.73 1.72
CA ARG A 83 5.42 22.43 2.54
C ARG A 83 6.73 21.64 2.68
N LEU A 84 6.63 20.33 2.91
CA LEU A 84 7.79 19.45 2.96
C LEU A 84 8.49 19.43 1.61
N GLY A 85 7.73 19.25 0.53
CA GLY A 85 8.26 19.24 -0.82
C GLY A 85 8.96 20.54 -1.21
N SER A 86 8.38 21.69 -0.87
CA SER A 86 9.00 22.99 -1.10
C SER A 86 10.29 23.13 -0.30
N TRP A 87 10.25 22.84 1.01
CA TRP A 87 11.42 22.98 1.87
C TRP A 87 12.58 22.06 1.48
N MET A 88 12.28 20.80 1.13
CA MET A 88 13.28 19.83 0.63
C MET A 88 13.87 20.23 -0.71
N ASN A 89 13.18 21.10 -1.47
CA ASN A 89 13.64 21.59 -2.77
C ASN A 89 14.34 22.94 -2.73
N GLU A 90 14.39 23.63 -1.58
CA GLU A 90 15.17 24.87 -1.44
C GLU A 90 16.67 24.61 -1.61
N ASP A 91 17.36 25.52 -2.32
CA ASP A 91 18.80 25.42 -2.54
C ASP A 91 19.59 25.42 -1.23
N SER A 92 19.15 26.21 -0.24
CA SER A 92 19.69 26.23 1.11
C SER A 92 19.61 24.85 1.77
N THR A 93 18.44 24.20 1.70
CA THR A 93 18.21 22.87 2.27
C THR A 93 19.04 21.81 1.55
N LYS A 94 19.02 21.78 0.21
CA LYS A 94 19.83 20.84 -0.59
C LYS A 94 21.32 21.00 -0.31
N THR A 95 21.80 22.24 -0.18
CA THR A 95 23.21 22.53 0.14
C THR A 95 23.56 22.07 1.55
N ALA A 96 22.71 22.35 2.54
CA ALA A 96 22.92 21.95 3.93
C ALA A 96 22.94 20.42 4.10
N LEU A 97 22.14 19.70 3.31
CA LEU A 97 22.08 18.23 3.30
C LEU A 97 23.12 17.59 2.36
N HIS A 98 23.96 18.39 1.70
CA HIS A 98 24.93 17.92 0.71
C HIS A 98 24.32 17.10 -0.44
N VAL A 99 23.10 17.45 -0.86
CA VAL A 99 22.43 16.80 -2.00
C VAL A 99 23.22 17.06 -3.28
N SER A 100 23.47 16.01 -4.05
CA SER A 100 24.17 16.11 -5.33
C SER A 100 23.42 17.01 -6.29
N LYS A 101 24.15 17.88 -7.00
CA LYS A 101 23.59 18.70 -8.09
C LYS A 101 23.06 17.88 -9.28
N LYS A 102 23.38 16.57 -9.34
CA LYS A 102 22.86 15.64 -10.34
C LYS A 102 21.51 15.02 -9.95
N SER A 103 21.08 15.20 -8.70
CA SER A 103 19.80 14.68 -8.23
C SER A 103 18.66 15.55 -8.75
N ASP A 104 17.56 14.89 -9.11
CA ASP A 104 16.32 15.56 -9.50
C ASP A 104 15.67 16.29 -8.32
N SER A 105 14.55 16.96 -8.59
CA SER A 105 13.69 17.52 -7.55
C SER A 105 13.23 16.42 -6.59
N TRP A 106 13.20 16.76 -5.30
CA TRP A 106 12.66 15.87 -4.29
C TRP A 106 11.16 15.69 -4.50
N GLU A 107 10.70 14.44 -4.40
CA GLU A 107 9.29 14.05 -4.41
C GLU A 107 9.01 13.12 -3.23
N SER A 108 7.80 13.17 -2.68
CA SER A 108 7.41 12.32 -1.54
C SER A 108 7.41 10.83 -1.88
N CYS A 109 7.13 10.47 -3.13
CA CYS A 109 7.08 9.09 -3.62
C CYS A 109 7.52 9.05 -5.07
N ASN A 110 8.33 8.06 -5.45
CA ASN A 110 8.61 7.75 -6.85
C ASN A 110 7.61 6.67 -7.33
N PHE A 111 6.67 7.06 -8.19
CA PHE A 111 5.62 6.15 -8.65
C PHE A 111 6.09 5.10 -9.68
N GLU A 112 7.23 5.32 -10.34
CA GLU A 112 7.85 4.31 -11.20
C GLU A 112 8.42 3.16 -10.38
N VAL A 113 9.13 3.49 -9.29
CA VAL A 113 9.59 2.48 -8.33
C VAL A 113 8.39 1.76 -7.74
N ASN A 114 7.35 2.48 -7.28
CA ASN A 114 6.11 1.85 -6.79
C ASN A 114 5.52 0.84 -7.80
N TRP A 115 5.43 1.22 -9.07
CA TRP A 115 4.90 0.33 -10.12
C TRP A 115 5.75 -0.94 -10.30
N ASN A 116 7.07 -0.81 -10.23
CA ASN A 116 7.98 -1.95 -10.37
C ASN A 116 7.85 -2.97 -9.22
N PHE A 117 7.30 -2.58 -8.06
CA PHE A 117 7.03 -3.47 -6.93
C PHE A 117 5.69 -4.22 -7.00
N HIS A 118 4.92 -4.10 -8.09
CA HIS A 118 3.61 -4.77 -8.21
C HIS A 118 3.65 -6.30 -8.13
N GLY A 119 4.75 -6.93 -8.56
CA GLY A 119 4.95 -8.38 -8.41
C GLY A 119 5.38 -8.80 -7.00
N ASP A 120 5.71 -7.85 -6.14
CA ASP A 120 6.24 -8.10 -4.80
C ASP A 120 5.17 -8.00 -3.71
N TRP A 121 4.17 -7.13 -3.90
CA TRP A 121 3.14 -6.78 -2.92
C TRP A 121 2.42 -7.98 -2.30
N MET A 122 2.15 -9.03 -3.10
CA MET A 122 1.36 -10.19 -2.68
C MET A 122 2.21 -11.36 -2.18
N LYS A 123 3.53 -11.19 -2.09
CA LYS A 123 4.40 -12.21 -1.50
C LYS A 123 4.25 -12.23 0.02
N ASP A 124 4.26 -13.42 0.58
CA ASP A 124 4.21 -13.66 2.00
C ASP A 124 5.61 -13.53 2.61
N PHE A 125 5.82 -12.43 3.34
CA PHE A 125 7.03 -12.16 4.11
C PHE A 125 6.86 -12.47 5.61
N SER A 126 5.68 -12.91 6.05
CA SER A 126 5.38 -13.12 7.47
C SER A 126 6.26 -14.20 8.11
N GLY A 127 6.70 -15.20 7.33
CA GLY A 127 7.64 -16.23 7.79
C GLY A 127 8.96 -15.66 8.32
N TYR A 128 9.46 -14.56 7.75
CA TYR A 128 10.69 -13.91 8.23
C TYR A 128 10.53 -13.31 9.62
N VAL A 129 9.32 -12.93 10.03
CA VAL A 129 9.05 -12.50 11.41
C VAL A 129 9.20 -13.69 12.36
N GLY A 130 8.77 -14.89 11.94
CA GLY A 130 9.00 -16.13 12.68
C GLY A 130 10.49 -16.43 12.87
N ASP A 131 11.28 -16.34 11.80
CA ASP A 131 12.74 -16.55 11.86
C ASP A 131 13.43 -15.59 12.85
N LEU A 132 12.99 -14.33 12.90
CA LEU A 132 13.51 -13.34 13.85
C LEU A 132 13.17 -13.71 15.30
N LEU A 133 11.94 -14.17 15.55
CA LEU A 133 11.49 -14.59 16.89
C LEU A 133 12.26 -15.84 17.36
N ASP A 134 12.47 -16.82 16.48
CA ASP A 134 13.24 -18.03 16.78
C ASP A 134 14.71 -17.72 17.09
N ALA A 135 15.26 -16.66 16.48
CA ALA A 135 16.58 -16.13 16.80
C ALA A 135 16.63 -15.33 18.12
N GLY A 136 15.53 -15.22 18.86
CA GLY A 136 15.43 -14.47 20.11
C GLY A 136 15.39 -12.95 19.93
N ILE A 137 15.06 -12.46 18.74
CA ILE A 137 14.95 -11.02 18.45
C ILE A 137 13.54 -10.56 18.81
N PRO A 138 13.37 -9.60 19.74
CA PRO A 138 12.05 -9.11 20.13
C PRO A 138 11.40 -8.30 18.99
N VAL A 139 10.13 -8.60 18.69
CA VAL A 139 9.33 -7.93 17.65
C VAL A 139 8.11 -7.24 18.29
N LEU A 140 7.84 -5.99 17.88
CA LEU A 140 6.65 -5.23 18.25
C LEU A 140 5.81 -4.92 17.00
N ILE A 141 4.58 -5.43 16.94
CA ILE A 141 3.59 -5.12 15.90
C ILE A 141 2.54 -4.17 16.51
N TYR A 142 2.36 -2.99 15.92
CA TYR A 142 1.39 -1.99 16.36
C TYR A 142 0.49 -1.55 15.20
N ALA A 143 -0.76 -1.19 15.51
CA ALA A 143 -1.76 -0.68 14.58
C ALA A 143 -2.63 0.37 15.28
#